data_AF-A0AAW2C117-F1
#
_entry.id   AF-A0AAW2C117-F1
#
_cell.length_a   1.000
_cell.length_b   1.000
_cell.length_c   1.000
_cell.angle_alpha   90.00
_cell.angle_beta   90.00
_cell.angle_gamma   90.00
#
_symmetry.space_group_name_H-M   'P 1'
#
loop_
_entity.id
_entity.type
_entity.pdbx_description
1 polymer ?
#
loop_
_entity_poly.entity_id
_entity_poly.type
_entity_poly.pdbx_seq_one_letter_code
_entity_poly.pdbx_strand_id
1 'polypeptide(L)'
;MTMALKEYTAMTKERYSGKLGRSSGTSEQFAQSSVRGNPCSLGKAIELLNKYEDLNNKAYVKISKALQQKDNRVVFMGMPKHRRKSWMGDILNPEED
;
A
#
# COMPACT_ATOMS: atom_id res chain seq x y z
N MET A 1 -14.52 -8.93 -16.06
CA MET A 1 -13.52 -8.80 -14.97
C MET A 1 -12.21 -9.41 -15.47
N THR A 2 -11.19 -8.59 -15.73
CA THR A 2 -9.97 -9.00 -16.45
C THR A 2 -9.06 -9.88 -15.60
N MET A 3 -8.46 -10.91 -16.21
CA MET A 3 -7.58 -11.91 -15.58
C MET A 3 -6.48 -11.30 -14.70
N ALA A 4 -5.93 -10.16 -15.12
CA ALA A 4 -4.87 -9.43 -14.41
C ALA A 4 -5.27 -8.99 -12.98
N LEU A 5 -6.56 -8.67 -12.75
CA LEU A 5 -7.05 -8.32 -11.41
C LEU A 5 -7.14 -9.56 -10.49
N LYS A 6 -7.45 -10.73 -11.07
CA LYS A 6 -7.52 -12.00 -10.32
C LYS A 6 -6.12 -12.46 -9.91
N GLU A 7 -5.14 -12.35 -10.79
CA GLU A 7 -3.75 -12.72 -10.52
C GLU A 7 -3.11 -11.81 -9.46
N TYR A 8 -3.35 -10.49 -9.53
CA TYR A 8 -2.91 -9.56 -8.49
C TYR A 8 -3.51 -9.87 -7.11
N THR A 9 -4.80 -10.25 -7.08
CA THR A 9 -5.51 -10.66 -5.84
C THR A 9 -4.99 -11.99 -5.28
N ALA A 10 -4.65 -12.95 -6.14
CA ALA A 10 -4.10 -14.24 -5.73
C ALA A 10 -2.68 -14.09 -5.14
N MET A 11 -1.80 -13.34 -5.82
CA MET A 11 -0.41 -13.12 -5.38
C MET A 11 -0.32 -12.39 -4.04
N THR A 12 -1.28 -11.53 -3.72
CA THR A 12 -1.32 -10.83 -2.43
C THR A 12 -1.77 -11.75 -1.30
N LYS A 13 -2.73 -12.65 -1.52
CA LYS A 13 -3.25 -13.55 -0.49
C LYS A 13 -2.21 -14.58 0.00
N GLU A 14 -1.38 -15.09 -0.90
CA GLU A 14 -0.37 -16.11 -0.59
C GLU A 14 0.75 -15.58 0.34
N ARG A 15 1.05 -14.28 0.31
CA ARG A 15 2.10 -13.70 1.17
C ARG A 15 1.69 -13.49 2.63
N TYR A 16 0.40 -13.59 2.97
CA TYR A 16 -0.10 -13.33 4.33
C TYR A 16 -0.41 -14.59 5.15
N SER A 17 -0.39 -15.80 4.57
CA SER A 17 -0.70 -17.05 5.29
C SER A 17 0.48 -17.65 6.08
N GLY A 18 1.68 -17.05 6.03
CA GLY A 18 2.91 -17.65 6.56
C GLY A 18 3.30 -17.34 8.02
N LYS A 19 2.46 -16.69 8.84
CA LYS A 19 2.84 -16.35 10.24
C LYS A 19 1.75 -16.69 11.25
N LEU A 20 1.55 -17.99 11.48
CA LEU A 20 0.92 -18.49 12.70
C LEU A 20 1.94 -19.35 13.48
N GLY A 21 2.99 -18.68 13.98
CA GLY A 21 3.98 -19.27 14.88
C GLY A 21 3.49 -19.17 16.32
N ARG A 22 3.32 -20.33 16.95
CA ARG A 22 2.84 -20.57 18.31
C ARG A 22 3.72 -19.83 19.34
N SER A 23 3.10 -19.12 20.30
CA SER A 23 3.74 -18.71 21.55
C SER A 23 2.72 -18.81 22.67
N SER A 24 2.95 -19.75 23.58
CA SER A 24 2.20 -19.98 24.82
C SER A 24 2.87 -19.17 25.94
N GLY A 25 2.12 -18.34 26.67
CA GLY A 25 2.69 -17.53 27.76
C GLY A 25 1.68 -16.53 28.35
N THR A 26 0.93 -17.00 29.35
CA THR A 26 0.33 -16.32 30.51
C THR A 26 -0.06 -14.82 30.48
N SER A 27 -1.38 -14.63 30.56
CA SER A 27 -2.20 -13.70 31.36
C SER A 27 -1.74 -12.27 31.67
N GLU A 28 -2.57 -11.35 31.15
CA GLU A 28 -3.09 -10.13 31.79
C GLU A 28 -2.12 -9.00 32.12
N GLN A 29 -2.04 -8.05 31.19
CA GLN A 29 -2.31 -6.64 31.52
C GLN A 29 -2.58 -5.81 30.24
N PHE A 30 -3.75 -5.17 30.24
CA PHE A 30 -4.16 -4.09 29.34
C PHE A 30 -4.30 -4.42 27.84
N ALA A 31 -5.30 -5.24 27.58
CA ALA A 31 -6.06 -5.19 26.33
C ALA A 31 -6.82 -3.86 26.21
N GLN A 32 -6.14 -2.81 25.71
CA GLN A 32 -6.72 -1.79 24.80
C GLN A 32 -5.58 -1.10 24.03
N SER A 33 -4.71 -1.89 23.39
CA SER A 33 -4.05 -1.38 22.18
C SER A 33 -5.14 -1.34 21.12
N SER A 34 -5.83 -0.20 21.01
CA SER A 34 -6.56 0.16 19.79
C SER A 34 -5.78 -0.39 18.61
N VAL A 35 -6.44 -1.07 17.68
CA VAL A 35 -5.84 -1.63 16.46
C VAL A 35 -5.05 -0.51 15.78
N ARG A 36 -3.79 -0.32 16.18
CA ARG A 36 -2.87 0.68 15.67
C ARG A 36 -2.28 0.06 14.42
N GLY A 37 -3.18 -0.34 13.53
CA GLY A 37 -2.87 -0.89 12.23
C GLY A 37 -1.92 0.11 11.60
N ASN A 38 -0.72 -0.36 11.30
CA ASN A 38 0.37 0.41 10.71
C ASN A 38 -0.22 1.54 9.85
N PRO A 39 -0.02 2.83 10.22
CA PRO A 39 -0.66 3.95 9.54
C PRO A 39 -0.31 3.99 8.05
N CYS A 40 0.74 3.28 7.64
CA CYS A 40 1.23 3.18 6.26
C CYS A 40 1.12 1.75 5.71
N SER A 41 -0.02 1.08 5.91
CA SER A 41 -0.29 -0.22 5.29
C SER A 41 -0.42 -0.09 3.76
N LEU A 42 0.06 -1.09 3.03
CA LEU A 42 -0.07 -1.12 1.57
C LEU A 42 -1.53 -1.03 1.12
N GLY A 43 -2.44 -1.74 1.80
CA GLY A 43 -3.87 -1.71 1.47
C GLY A 43 -4.46 -0.30 1.48
N LYS A 44 -4.20 0.46 2.56
CA LYS A 44 -4.67 1.85 2.66
C LYS A 44 -4.03 2.77 1.61
N ALA A 45 -2.77 2.54 1.26
CA ALA A 45 -2.11 3.29 0.19
C ALA A 45 -2.74 3.01 -1.17
N ILE A 46 -3.10 1.75 -1.46
CA ILE A 46 -3.80 1.37 -2.70
C ILE A 46 -5.23 1.92 -2.73
N GLU A 47 -5.97 1.88 -1.62
CA GLU A 47 -7.30 2.50 -1.53
C GLU A 47 -7.25 4.01 -1.80
N LEU A 48 -6.23 4.71 -1.31
CA LEU A 48 -5.99 6.12 -1.60
C LEU A 48 -5.63 6.36 -3.07
N LEU A 49 -4.83 5.46 -3.67
CA LEU A 49 -4.47 5.52 -5.08
C LEU A 49 -5.70 5.33 -5.99
N ASN A 50 -6.64 4.46 -5.61
CA ASN A 50 -7.88 4.22 -6.36
C ASN A 50 -8.78 5.45 -6.48
N LYS A 51 -8.56 6.52 -5.68
CA LYS A 51 -9.29 7.79 -5.79
C LYS A 51 -8.85 8.66 -6.98
N TYR A 52 -7.83 8.23 -7.72
CA TYR A 52 -7.32 8.88 -8.92
C TYR A 52 -7.80 8.09 -10.15
N GLU A 53 -9.08 8.26 -10.48
CA GLU A 53 -9.73 7.59 -11.62
C GLU A 53 -9.17 8.05 -12.98
N ASP A 54 -8.50 9.20 -13.01
CA ASP A 54 -7.81 9.77 -14.17
C ASP A 54 -6.47 9.08 -14.50
N LEU A 55 -5.95 8.21 -13.62
CA LEU A 55 -4.72 7.48 -13.89
C LEU A 55 -4.95 6.36 -14.91
N ASN A 56 -4.22 6.43 -16.02
CA ASN A 56 -4.18 5.30 -16.96
C ASN A 56 -3.53 4.05 -16.30
N ASN A 57 -3.84 2.87 -16.83
CA ASN A 57 -3.40 1.58 -16.27
C ASN A 57 -1.87 1.48 -16.10
N LYS A 58 -1.09 2.00 -17.06
CA LYS A 58 0.38 1.96 -17.00
C LYS A 58 0.90 2.81 -15.84
N ALA A 59 0.34 4.00 -15.67
CA ALA A 59 0.67 4.90 -14.59
C ALA A 59 0.28 4.31 -13.23
N TYR A 60 -0.95 3.78 -13.12
CA TYR A 60 -1.42 3.11 -11.90
C TYR A 60 -0.47 1.97 -11.47
N VAL A 61 -0.06 1.11 -12.39
CA VAL A 61 0.86 -0.01 -12.10
C VAL A 61 2.24 0.48 -11.67
N LYS A 62 2.77 1.56 -12.25
CA LYS A 62 4.06 2.15 -11.83
C LYS A 62 3.95 2.68 -10.39
N ILE A 63 2.92 3.46 -10.08
CA ILE A 63 2.73 4.03 -8.74
C ILE A 63 2.47 2.93 -7.71
N SER A 64 1.66 1.92 -8.02
CA SER A 64 1.40 0.82 -7.09
C SER A 64 2.66 0.01 -6.76
N LYS A 65 3.59 -0.16 -7.73
CA LYS A 65 4.92 -0.71 -7.49
C LYS A 65 5.76 0.19 -6.59
N ALA A 66 5.77 1.50 -6.80
CA ALA A 66 6.49 2.43 -5.91
C ALA A 66 5.96 2.35 -4.46
N LEU A 67 4.64 2.23 -4.28
CA LEU A 67 3.99 2.03 -2.98
C LEU A 67 4.31 0.68 -2.33
N GLN A 68 4.98 -0.26 -3.00
CA GLN A 68 5.50 -1.48 -2.34
C GLN A 68 6.68 -1.16 -1.39
N GLN A 69 7.33 0.00 -1.55
CA GLN A 69 8.34 0.48 -0.61
C GLN A 69 7.69 1.25 0.55
N LYS A 70 8.20 1.02 1.77
CA LYS A 70 7.62 1.59 3.00
C LYS A 70 7.68 3.12 2.99
N ASP A 71 8.83 3.69 2.61
CA ASP A 71 9.04 5.12 2.69
C ASP A 71 8.14 5.87 1.69
N ASN A 72 7.98 5.32 0.48
CA ASN A 72 7.02 5.82 -0.50
C ASN A 72 5.57 5.78 0.01
N ARG A 73 5.17 4.75 0.76
CA ARG A 73 3.84 4.72 1.40
C ARG A 73 3.68 5.83 2.42
N VAL A 74 4.68 6.03 3.27
CA VAL A 74 4.67 7.07 4.30
C VAL A 74 4.50 8.45 3.66
N VAL A 75 5.30 8.72 2.63
CA VAL A 75 5.26 9.97 1.85
C VAL A 75 3.89 10.16 1.20
N PHE A 76 3.43 9.17 0.43
CA PHE A 76 2.16 9.25 -0.31
C PHE A 76 0.96 9.45 0.62
N MET A 77 0.89 8.72 1.73
CA MET A 77 -0.22 8.79 2.68
C MET A 77 -0.19 10.08 3.52
N GLY A 78 0.99 10.63 3.80
CA GLY A 78 1.15 11.87 4.57
C GLY A 78 0.90 13.15 3.76
N MET A 79 1.05 13.11 2.44
CA MET A 79 0.89 14.29 1.59
C MET A 79 -0.59 14.67 1.36
N PRO A 80 -0.92 15.97 1.22
CA PRO A 80 -2.24 16.42 0.75
C PRO A 80 -2.47 16.09 -0.72
N LYS A 81 -3.75 16.00 -1.14
CA LYS A 81 -4.16 15.51 -2.47
C LYS A 81 -3.44 16.20 -3.64
N HIS A 82 -3.28 17.53 -3.60
CA HIS A 82 -2.61 18.26 -4.68
C HIS A 82 -1.13 17.90 -4.83
N ARG A 83 -0.41 17.66 -3.72
CA ARG A 83 1.01 17.27 -3.74
C ARG A 83 1.24 15.83 -4.19
N ARG A 84 0.29 14.93 -3.88
CA ARG A 84 0.36 13.55 -4.37
C ARG A 84 0.35 13.47 -5.89
N LYS A 85 -0.41 14.33 -6.59
CA LYS A 85 -0.40 14.37 -8.06
C LYS A 85 0.99 14.72 -8.61
N SER A 86 1.65 15.72 -8.02
CA SER A 86 3.03 16.09 -8.37
C SER A 86 3.99 14.92 -8.14
N TRP A 87 3.97 14.34 -6.94
CA TRP A 87 4.83 13.21 -6.58
C TRP A 87 4.64 11.99 -7.49
N MET A 88 3.39 11.70 -7.89
CA MET A 88 3.14 10.65 -8.88
C MET A 88 3.73 11.02 -10.25
N GLY A 89 3.67 12.29 -10.65
CA GLY A 89 4.32 12.79 -11.87
C GLY A 89 5.82 12.50 -11.90
N ASP A 90 6.52 12.79 -10.81
CA ASP A 90 7.97 12.58 -10.68
C ASP A 90 8.35 11.09 -10.83
N ILE A 91 7.52 10.18 -10.32
CA ILE A 91 7.74 8.72 -10.47
C ILE A 91 7.49 8.26 -11.91
N LEU A 92 6.54 8.90 -12.60
CA LEU A 92 6.16 8.50 -13.95
C LEU A 92 7.18 8.99 -14.99
N ASN A 93 7.74 10.17 -14.74
CA ASN A 93 8.72 10.88 -15.56
C ASN A 93 9.93 11.25 -14.68
N PRO A 94 10.78 10.28 -14.30
CA PRO A 94 12.01 10.61 -13.60
C PRO A 94 12.85 11.52 -14.50
N GLU A 95 13.36 12.62 -13.98
CA GLU A 95 14.35 13.43 -14.71
C GLU A 95 15.57 12.53 -14.98
N GLU A 96 16.01 12.48 -16.25
CA GLU A 96 17.26 11.83 -16.60
C GLU A 96 18.39 12.79 -16.20
N ASP A 97 18.99 12.54 -15.04
CA ASP A 97 20.26 13.15 -14.61
C ASP A 97 21.44 12.64 -15.47
#